data_AF-A0A0V1DSC1-F1
#
_entry.id   AF-A0A0V1DSC1-F1
#
_cell.length_a   1.000
_cell.length_b   1.000
_cell.length_c   1.000
_cell.angle_alpha   90.00
_cell.angle_beta   90.00
_cell.angle_gamma   90.00
#
_symmetry.space_group_name_H-M   'P 1'
#
loop_
_entity.id
_entity.type
_entity.pdbx_description
1 polymer ?
#
loop_
_entity_poly.entity_id
_entity_poly.type
_entity_poly.pdbx_seq_one_letter_code
_entity_poly.pdbx_strand_id
1 'polypeptide(L)'
;LVSPLLRTEELPDLEVLHRTEEQVTVRATFPIAQAVVCPLGCEKPYTAVRPDGLFAHQTLSRHFARVHGCHSVQWQYRCRKCNTEFSPTKHRYPLRVVNTHVRSCVSRWEITRQLGKREDLHGV
;
A
#
# COMPACT_ATOMS: atom_id res chain seq x y z
N LEU A 1 -9.51 26.52 -22.26
CA LEU A 1 -9.41 25.04 -22.30
C LEU A 1 -8.86 24.59 -20.96
N VAL A 2 -9.73 24.12 -20.07
CA VAL A 2 -9.35 23.67 -18.73
C VAL A 2 -8.73 22.29 -18.90
N SER A 3 -7.42 22.16 -18.63
CA SER A 3 -6.76 20.86 -18.58
C SER A 3 -7.51 19.97 -17.58
N PRO A 4 -7.90 18.73 -17.94
CA PRO A 4 -8.35 17.78 -16.95
C PRO A 4 -7.12 17.44 -16.13
N LEU A 5 -6.95 18.14 -15.01
CA LEU A 5 -6.20 17.62 -13.88
C LEU A 5 -6.78 16.24 -13.65
N LEU A 6 -6.05 15.20 -14.06
CA LEU A 6 -6.18 13.87 -13.52
C LEU A 6 -6.16 14.07 -12.01
N ARG A 7 -7.34 14.15 -11.38
CA ARG A 7 -7.49 13.86 -9.96
C ARG A 7 -7.11 12.39 -9.87
N THR A 8 -5.81 12.13 -9.75
CA THR A 8 -5.32 10.92 -9.13
C THR A 8 -5.89 10.99 -7.73
N GLU A 9 -7.06 10.39 -7.51
CA GLU A 9 -7.47 10.05 -6.15
C GLU A 9 -6.28 9.31 -5.55
N GLU A 10 -5.65 9.93 -4.56
CA GLU A 10 -4.50 9.32 -3.91
C GLU A 10 -5.01 8.06 -3.23
N LEU A 11 -4.66 6.90 -3.79
CA LEU A 11 -5.04 5.61 -3.25
C LEU A 11 -4.61 5.54 -1.78
N PRO A 12 -5.52 5.21 -0.85
CA PRO A 12 -5.19 5.16 0.55
C PRO A 12 -4.12 4.10 0.81
N ASP A 13 -3.28 4.38 1.81
CA ASP A 13 -2.24 3.46 2.24
C ASP A 13 -2.83 2.15 2.79
N LEU A 14 -3.96 2.24 3.48
CA LEU A 14 -4.75 1.11 3.97
C LEU A 14 -6.22 1.27 3.57
N GLU A 15 -6.81 0.22 3.01
CA GLU A 15 -8.21 0.15 2.60
C GLU A 15 -8.86 -1.10 3.20
N VAL A 16 -10.01 -0.95 3.88
CA VAL A 16 -10.80 -2.11 4.33
C VAL A 16 -11.71 -2.55 3.20
N LEU A 17 -11.46 -3.74 2.66
CA LEU A 17 -12.23 -4.29 1.54
C LEU A 17 -13.48 -5.02 2.02
N HIS A 18 -13.36 -5.70 3.15
CA HIS A 18 -14.44 -6.47 3.74
C HIS A 18 -14.24 -6.56 5.25
N ARG A 19 -15.34 -6.53 6.01
CA ARG A 19 -15.32 -6.63 7.46
C ARG A 19 -16.58 -7.35 7.95
N THR A 20 -16.37 -8.31 8.84
CA THR A 20 -17.38 -8.92 9.70
C THR A 20 -16.98 -8.68 11.16
N GLU A 21 -17.72 -9.26 12.10
CA GLU A 21 -17.39 -9.16 13.53
C GLU A 21 -16.00 -9.74 13.84
N GLU A 22 -15.70 -10.93 13.32
CA GLU A 22 -14.45 -11.66 13.64
C GLU A 22 -13.38 -11.55 12.55
N GLN A 23 -13.73 -11.06 11.36
CA GLN A 23 -12.84 -11.10 10.20
C GLN A 23 -12.71 -9.76 9.51
N VAL A 24 -11.52 -9.49 8.97
CA VAL A 24 -11.27 -8.30 8.17
C VAL A 24 -10.33 -8.61 7.01
N THR A 25 -10.68 -8.07 5.84
CA THR A 25 -9.79 -8.03 4.67
C THR A 25 -9.30 -6.61 4.47
N VAL A 26 -7.97 -6.42 4.51
CA VAL A 26 -7.33 -5.12 4.36
C VAL A 26 -6.37 -5.14 3.17
N ARG A 27 -6.42 -4.11 2.33
CA ARG A 27 -5.46 -3.87 1.27
C ARG A 27 -4.46 -2.81 1.71
N ALA A 28 -3.17 -3.11 1.59
CA ALA A 28 -2.10 -2.14 1.76
C ALA A 28 -1.53 -1.72 0.40
N THR A 29 -1.41 -0.41 0.18
CA THR A 29 -0.93 0.17 -1.08
C THR A 29 0.52 0.62 -0.93
N PHE A 30 1.39 0.24 -1.87
CA PHE A 30 2.82 0.53 -1.84
C PHE A 30 3.25 1.51 -2.94
N PRO A 31 4.22 2.41 -2.70
CA PRO A 31 4.89 2.63 -1.42
C PRO A 31 3.92 3.18 -0.37
N ILE A 32 4.02 2.64 0.84
CA ILE A 32 3.16 2.97 1.99
C ILE A 32 3.88 3.99 2.89
N ALA A 33 3.14 4.89 3.54
CA ALA A 33 3.74 5.81 4.51
C ALA A 33 4.42 5.07 5.67
N GLN A 34 5.40 5.74 6.30
CA GLN A 34 6.13 5.21 7.45
C GLN A 34 5.21 4.95 8.66
N ALA A 35 4.19 5.79 8.82
CA ALA A 35 3.15 5.66 9.83
C ALA A 35 1.77 5.70 9.16
N VAL A 36 0.87 4.85 9.64
CA VAL A 36 -0.51 4.74 9.16
C VAL A 36 -1.47 4.77 10.35
N VAL A 37 -2.68 5.26 10.12
CA VAL A 37 -3.77 5.20 11.11
C VAL A 37 -4.50 3.87 10.97
N CYS A 38 -5.00 3.33 12.09
CA CYS A 38 -5.84 2.14 12.06
C CYS A 38 -7.04 2.33 11.12
N PRO A 39 -7.23 1.48 10.10
CA PRO A 39 -8.31 1.63 9.13
C PRO A 39 -9.67 1.15 9.66
N LEU A 40 -9.74 0.67 10.91
CA LEU A 40 -10.97 0.24 11.59
C LEU A 40 -11.58 1.32 12.49
N GLY A 41 -11.07 2.56 12.43
CA GLY A 41 -11.74 3.74 12.99
C GLY A 41 -11.41 4.06 14.46
N CYS A 42 -10.40 3.45 15.08
CA CYS A 42 -9.96 3.83 16.44
C CYS A 42 -8.90 4.93 16.46
N GLU A 43 -8.57 5.53 15.30
CA GLU A 43 -7.62 6.64 15.13
C GLU A 43 -6.18 6.40 15.63
N LYS A 44 -5.89 5.20 16.13
CA LYS A 44 -4.57 4.88 16.68
C LYS A 44 -3.51 4.79 15.57
N PRO A 45 -2.38 5.51 15.69
CA PRO A 45 -1.30 5.45 14.72
C PRO A 45 -0.41 4.21 14.92
N TYR A 46 0.17 3.72 13.82
CA TYR A 46 1.06 2.56 13.78
C TYR A 46 2.22 2.78 12.84
N THR A 47 3.41 2.35 13.25
CA THR A 47 4.56 2.23 12.35
C THR A 47 4.29 1.12 11.33
N ALA A 48 4.05 1.49 10.07
CA ALA A 48 3.75 0.56 9.00
C ALA A 48 5.00 -0.08 8.41
N VAL A 49 6.14 0.62 8.42
CA VAL A 49 7.39 0.16 7.79
C VAL A 49 8.45 -0.05 8.86
N ARG A 50 9.07 -1.23 8.87
CA ARG A 50 10.20 -1.54 9.76
C ARG A 50 11.47 -0.80 9.31
N PRO A 51 12.51 -0.67 10.16
CA PRO A 51 13.78 -0.05 9.77
C PRO A 51 14.47 -0.70 8.55
N ASP A 52 14.18 -1.97 8.26
CA ASP A 52 14.65 -2.71 7.08
C ASP A 52 13.83 -2.43 5.80
N GLY A 53 12.87 -1.50 5.87
CA GLY A 53 11.99 -1.09 4.78
C GLY A 53 10.83 -2.05 4.49
N LEU A 54 10.62 -3.07 5.34
CA LEU A 54 9.55 -4.06 5.14
C LEU A 54 8.25 -3.65 5.85
N PHE A 55 7.11 -3.96 5.23
CA PHE A 55 5.80 -3.71 5.85
C PHE A 55 5.55 -4.60 7.08
N ALA A 56 5.16 -3.97 8.19
CA ALA A 56 4.98 -4.54 9.52
C ALA A 56 3.54 -5.03 9.78
N HIS A 57 2.95 -5.76 8.83
CA HIS A 57 1.52 -6.14 8.87
C HIS A 57 1.09 -6.89 10.14
N GLN A 58 2.01 -7.62 10.80
CA GLN A 58 1.74 -8.39 12.01
C GLN A 58 1.35 -7.51 13.20
N THR A 59 1.91 -6.29 13.29
CA THR A 59 1.58 -5.33 14.36
C THR A 59 0.13 -4.88 14.23
N LEU A 60 -0.30 -4.56 13.01
CA LEU A 60 -1.69 -4.20 12.70
C LEU A 60 -2.62 -5.39 12.89
N SER A 61 -2.28 -6.59 12.41
CA SER A 61 -3.10 -7.80 12.64
C SER A 61 -3.35 -8.05 14.12
N ARG A 62 -2.31 -7.92 14.96
CA ARG A 62 -2.43 -8.09 16.41
C ARG A 62 -3.32 -7.02 17.04
N HIS A 63 -3.21 -5.79 16.55
CA HIS A 63 -4.08 -4.71 16.99
C HIS A 63 -5.54 -4.97 16.64
N PHE A 64 -5.84 -5.40 15.40
CA PHE A 64 -7.20 -5.71 14.96
C PHE A 64 -7.86 -6.77 15.84
N ALA A 65 -7.13 -7.83 16.16
CA ALA A 65 -7.63 -8.86 17.07
C ALA A 65 -7.90 -8.33 18.49
N ARG A 66 -7.00 -7.51 19.05
CA ARG A 66 -7.09 -7.06 20.45
C ARG A 66 -8.08 -5.93 20.69
N VAL A 67 -8.25 -5.04 19.72
CA VAL A 67 -9.04 -3.81 19.88
C VAL A 67 -10.37 -3.89 19.15
N HIS A 68 -10.42 -4.64 18.04
CA HIS A 68 -11.59 -4.70 17.16
C HIS A 68 -12.24 -6.09 17.10
N GLY A 69 -11.73 -7.08 17.83
CA GLY A 69 -12.25 -8.46 17.80
C GLY A 69 -12.00 -9.21 16.50
N CYS A 70 -11.25 -8.63 15.55
CA CYS A 70 -11.00 -9.26 14.25
C CYS A 70 -9.86 -10.27 14.37
N HIS A 71 -10.18 -11.51 14.74
CA HIS A 71 -9.23 -12.61 14.93
C HIS A 71 -8.69 -13.18 13.61
N SER A 72 -9.45 -13.04 12.51
CA SER A 72 -9.01 -13.44 11.17
C SER A 72 -8.71 -12.21 10.32
N VAL A 73 -7.44 -12.04 9.93
CA VAL A 73 -6.99 -10.89 9.13
C VAL A 73 -6.44 -11.37 7.80
N GLN A 74 -7.13 -11.04 6.71
CA GLN A 74 -6.66 -11.30 5.36
C GLN A 74 -6.02 -10.04 4.76
N TRP A 75 -4.77 -10.17 4.32
CA TRP A 75 -4.04 -9.07 3.70
C TRP A 75 -3.99 -9.21 2.19
N GLN A 76 -4.31 -8.11 1.51
CA GLN A 76 -4.02 -7.89 0.10
C GLN A 76 -3.01 -6.76 -0.03
N TYR A 77 -2.27 -6.73 -1.13
CA TYR A 77 -1.30 -5.68 -1.39
C TYR A 77 -1.44 -5.17 -2.82
N ARG A 78 -1.15 -3.90 -3.04
CA ARG A 78 -1.23 -3.26 -4.35
C ARG A 78 -0.05 -2.34 -4.57
N CYS A 79 0.52 -2.34 -5.77
CA CYS A 79 1.50 -1.35 -6.17
C CYS A 79 0.80 -0.10 -6.72
N ARG A 80 1.00 1.07 -6.11
CA ARG A 80 0.47 2.36 -6.56
C ARG A 80 0.96 2.71 -7.97
N LYS A 81 2.18 2.32 -8.31
CA LYS A 81 2.81 2.68 -9.59
C LYS A 81 2.28 1.90 -10.79
N CYS A 82 2.25 0.57 -10.72
CA CYS A 82 1.87 -0.29 -11.85
C CYS A 82 0.54 -1.01 -11.64
N ASN A 83 -0.17 -0.68 -10.56
CA ASN A 83 -1.47 -1.21 -10.21
C ASN A 83 -1.53 -2.73 -9.96
N THR A 84 -0.40 -3.43 -9.93
CA THR A 84 -0.36 -4.88 -9.71
C THR A 84 -0.85 -5.22 -8.31
N GLU A 85 -1.75 -6.18 -8.22
CA GLU A 85 -2.30 -6.70 -6.97
C GLU A 85 -1.64 -8.03 -6.58
N PHE A 86 -1.39 -8.18 -5.29
CA PHE A 86 -0.81 -9.36 -4.67
C PHE A 86 -1.75 -9.85 -3.57
N SER A 87 -2.41 -10.99 -3.80
CA SER A 87 -3.38 -11.57 -2.87
C SER A 87 -3.00 -13.02 -2.51
N PRO A 88 -3.54 -13.56 -1.39
CA PRO A 88 -3.38 -14.97 -1.04
C PRO A 88 -3.94 -15.93 -2.10
N THR A 89 -4.92 -15.49 -2.90
CA THR A 89 -5.48 -16.28 -4.00
C THR A 89 -4.54 -16.40 -5.20
N LYS A 90 -3.62 -15.45 -5.38
CA LYS A 90 -2.65 -15.42 -6.50
C LYS A 90 -1.24 -15.84 -6.08
N HIS A 91 -0.90 -15.73 -4.80
CA HIS A 91 0.44 -15.97 -4.29
C HIS A 91 0.42 -16.69 -2.95
N ARG A 92 1.30 -17.68 -2.78
CA ARG A 92 1.51 -18.37 -1.50
C ARG A 92 2.08 -17.45 -0.41
N TYR A 93 2.91 -16.46 -0.79
CA TYR A 93 3.55 -15.51 0.14
C TYR A 93 3.44 -14.06 -0.37
N PRO A 94 2.23 -13.48 -0.38
CA PRO A 94 1.96 -12.22 -1.07
C PRO A 94 2.79 -11.04 -0.51
N LEU A 95 3.05 -11.01 0.80
CA LEU A 95 3.91 -9.99 1.42
C LEU A 95 5.35 -10.02 0.89
N ARG A 96 5.92 -11.22 0.73
CA ARG A 96 7.29 -11.37 0.20
C ARG A 96 7.35 -10.88 -1.25
N VAL A 97 6.36 -11.25 -2.05
CA VAL A 97 6.29 -10.88 -3.47
C VAL A 97 6.16 -9.37 -3.63
N VAL A 98 5.26 -8.72 -2.88
CA VAL A 98 5.10 -7.26 -2.97
C VAL A 98 6.35 -6.51 -2.51
N ASN A 99 7.01 -6.92 -1.42
CA ASN A 99 8.23 -6.27 -0.95
C ASN A 99 9.35 -6.33 -1.99
N THR A 100 9.52 -7.46 -2.69
CA THR A 100 10.48 -7.57 -3.80
C THR A 100 10.06 -6.73 -5.00
N HIS A 101 8.78 -6.76 -5.36
CA HIS A 101 8.24 -6.00 -6.48
C HIS A 101 8.44 -4.50 -6.30
N VAL A 102 8.07 -3.94 -5.15
CA VAL A 102 8.07 -2.50 -4.90
C VAL A 102 9.48 -1.92 -5.00
N ARG A 103 10.50 -2.63 -4.49
CA ARG A 103 11.91 -2.20 -4.60
C ARG A 103 12.35 -1.99 -6.05
N SER A 104 11.97 -2.91 -6.95
CA SER A 104 12.29 -2.80 -8.38
C SER A 104 11.39 -1.80 -9.11
N CYS A 105 10.09 -1.84 -8.81
CA CYS A 105 9.07 -1.06 -9.51
C CYS A 105 9.19 0.44 -9.22
N VAL A 106 9.39 0.82 -7.94
CA VAL A 106 9.59 2.21 -7.52
C VAL A 106 10.90 2.76 -8.07
N SER A 107 12.03 2.05 -7.92
CA SER A 107 13.32 2.50 -8.48
C SER A 107 13.23 2.76 -9.99
N ARG A 108 12.63 1.83 -10.74
CA ARG A 108 12.41 2.02 -12.19
C ARG A 108 11.49 3.20 -12.49
N TRP A 109 10.50 3.47 -11.62
CA TRP A 109 9.58 4.61 -11.79
C TRP A 109 10.29 5.93 -11.66
N GLU A 110 11.08 6.07 -10.60
CA GLU A 110 11.81 7.29 -10.31
C GLU A 110 12.77 7.60 -11.45
N ILE A 111 13.46 6.57 -11.98
CA ILE A 111 14.29 6.69 -13.19
C ILE A 111 13.46 7.19 -14.39
N THR A 112 12.35 6.52 -14.73
CA THR A 112 11.51 6.92 -15.88
C THR A 112 10.91 8.32 -15.72
N ARG A 113 10.53 8.71 -14.50
CA ARG A 113 9.97 10.02 -14.18
C ARG A 113 11.03 11.11 -14.31
N GLN A 114 12.26 10.84 -13.90
CA GLN A 114 13.38 11.77 -14.06
C GLN A 114 13.78 11.92 -15.53
N LEU A 115 13.68 10.86 -16.35
CA LEU A 115 13.91 10.93 -17.79
C LEU A 115 12.85 11.81 -18.49
N GLY A 116 11.55 11.56 -18.24
CA GLY A 116 10.48 12.36 -18.83
C GLY A 116 10.55 13.84 -18.45
N LYS A 117 10.95 14.16 -17.20
CA LYS A 117 11.19 15.56 -16.77
C LYS A 117 12.37 16.24 -17.46
N ARG A 118 13.34 15.50 -17.98
CA ARG A 118 14.49 16.07 -18.71
C ARG A 118 14.17 16.32 -20.18
N GLU A 119 13.17 15.64 -20.74
CA GLU A 119 12.71 15.83 -22.11
C GLU A 119 11.87 17.12 -22.28
N ASP A 120 11.26 17.63 -21.19
CA ASP A 120 10.51 18.90 -21.18
C ASP A 120 11.37 20.18 -21.16
N LEU A 121 12.71 20.07 -21.09
CA LEU A 121 13.64 21.22 -21.04
C LEU A 121 14.28 21.58 -22.39
N HIS A 122 13.88 20.93 -23.49
CA HIS A 122 14.35 21.26 -24.85
C HIS A 122 13.19 21.47 -25.83
N GLY A 123 12.15 22.17 -25.40
CA GLY A 123 11.17 22.77 -26.30
C GLY A 123 11.78 24.00 -26.98
N VAL A 124 12.27 23.79 -28.21
CA VAL A 124 12.48 24.71 -29.36
C VAL A 124 12.63 26.20 -29.06
#